data_AF-A0A371M9Q9-F1
#
_entry.id   AF-A0A371M9Q9-F1
#
_cell.length_a   1.000
_cell.length_b   1.000
_cell.length_c   1.000
_cell.angle_alpha   90.00
_cell.angle_beta   90.00
_cell.angle_gamma   90.00
#
_symmetry.space_group_name_H-M   'P 1'
#
loop_
_entity.id
_entity.type
_entity.pdbx_description
1 polymer ?
#
loop_
_entity_poly.entity_id
_entity_poly.type
_entity_poly.pdbx_seq_one_letter_code
_entity_poly.pdbx_strand_id
1 'polypeptide(L)'
;MPDDKQGRDKQAANEEQRQRERALQEARDRADEPKPGKELGDLDDALEVQDYPTTTEQLAENYGDYEVETQGGWKPLDEVLASVDNEIYDSADDVRDRIQRQINRR
;
A
#
# COMPACT_ATOMS: atom_id res chain seq x y z
N MET A 1 -25.34 -49.45 -37.46
CA MET A 1 -24.34 -48.45 -37.90
C MET A 1 -24.18 -47.47 -36.73
N PRO A 2 -22.95 -47.09 -36.32
CA PRO A 2 -22.70 -46.45 -35.03
C PRO A 2 -22.70 -44.92 -35.15
N ASP A 3 -23.77 -44.30 -34.70
CA ASP A 3 -23.85 -42.86 -34.51
C ASP A 3 -23.23 -42.45 -33.15
N ASP A 4 -22.68 -41.22 -33.15
CA ASP A 4 -22.38 -40.36 -32.00
C ASP A 4 -21.34 -40.79 -30.97
N LYS A 5 -20.06 -40.60 -31.32
CA LYS A 5 -18.97 -40.42 -30.34
C LYS A 5 -18.16 -39.13 -30.48
N GLN A 6 -18.62 -38.15 -31.27
CA GLN A 6 -17.89 -36.88 -31.44
C GLN A 6 -18.50 -35.69 -30.68
N GLY A 7 -19.70 -35.82 -30.11
CA GLY A 7 -20.36 -34.73 -29.39
C GLY A 7 -19.85 -34.48 -27.97
N ARG A 8 -19.19 -35.46 -27.32
CA ARG A 8 -18.91 -35.42 -25.87
C ARG A 8 -17.67 -34.59 -25.50
N ASP A 9 -16.67 -34.47 -26.37
CA ASP A 9 -15.42 -33.77 -26.05
C ASP A 9 -15.51 -32.23 -26.15
N LYS A 10 -16.49 -31.68 -26.89
CA LYS A 10 -16.58 -30.23 -27.12
C LYS A 10 -17.16 -29.43 -25.95
N GLN A 11 -17.88 -30.06 -25.03
CA GLN A 11 -18.53 -29.33 -23.92
C GLN A 11 -17.62 -29.04 -22.73
N ALA A 12 -16.52 -29.79 -22.53
CA ALA A 12 -15.64 -29.62 -21.38
C ALA A 12 -14.72 -28.38 -21.49
N ALA A 13 -14.30 -28.02 -22.70
CA ALA A 13 -13.32 -26.95 -22.92
C ALA A 13 -13.90 -25.53 -22.70
N ASN A 14 -15.23 -25.36 -22.79
CA ASN A 14 -15.85 -24.04 -22.68
C ASN A 14 -16.10 -23.60 -21.23
N GLU A 15 -16.05 -24.53 -20.27
CA GLU A 15 -16.33 -24.26 -18.86
C GLU A 15 -15.07 -23.87 -18.07
N GLU A 16 -13.91 -24.46 -18.41
CA GLU A 16 -12.62 -24.11 -17.79
C GLU A 16 -12.18 -22.67 -18.08
N GLN A 17 -12.44 -22.16 -19.30
CA GLN A 17 -12.11 -20.77 -19.63
C GLN A 17 -12.92 -19.76 -18.81
N ARG A 18 -14.23 -20.02 -18.62
CA ARG A 18 -15.11 -19.16 -17.81
C ARG A 18 -14.72 -19.10 -16.34
N GLN A 19 -14.15 -20.18 -15.79
CA GLN A 19 -13.70 -20.19 -14.40
C GLN A 19 -12.36 -19.47 -14.21
N ARG A 20 -11.44 -19.55 -15.19
CA ARG A 20 -10.14 -18.87 -15.13
C ARG A 20 -10.23 -17.35 -15.20
N GLU A 21 -11.17 -16.81 -15.98
CA GLU A 21 -11.36 -15.35 -16.06
C GLU A 21 -11.84 -14.75 -14.73
N ARG A 22 -12.62 -15.50 -13.94
CA ARG A 22 -13.13 -15.03 -12.64
C ARG A 22 -12.03 -14.88 -11.58
N ALA A 23 -11.02 -15.75 -11.60
CA ALA A 23 -9.90 -15.72 -10.65
C ALA A 23 -8.90 -14.57 -10.92
N LEU A 24 -8.76 -14.12 -12.16
CA LEU A 24 -7.81 -13.06 -12.52
C LEU A 24 -8.30 -11.65 -12.15
N GLN A 25 -9.62 -11.46 -12.07
CA GLN A 25 -10.21 -10.17 -11.72
C GLN A 25 -10.17 -9.91 -10.21
N GLU A 26 -10.31 -10.98 -9.40
CA GLU A 26 -10.30 -10.92 -7.93
C GLU A 26 -8.92 -10.62 -7.32
N ALA A 27 -7.84 -10.85 -8.06
CA ALA A 27 -6.48 -10.49 -7.63
C ALA A 27 -6.14 -9.00 -7.82
N ARG A 28 -6.82 -8.31 -8.73
CA ARG A 28 -6.58 -6.88 -9.00
C ARG A 28 -7.28 -5.97 -7.98
N ASP A 29 -8.41 -6.41 -7.43
CA ASP A 29 -9.16 -5.66 -6.42
C ASP A 29 -8.45 -5.64 -5.04
N ARG A 30 -7.70 -6.69 -4.69
CA ARG A 30 -6.96 -6.76 -3.41
C ARG A 30 -5.76 -5.81 -3.34
N ALA A 31 -5.20 -5.41 -4.49
CA ALA A 31 -4.08 -4.47 -4.54
C ALA A 31 -4.52 -3.01 -4.34
N ASP A 32 -5.83 -2.75 -4.43
CA ASP A 32 -6.47 -1.43 -4.32
C ASP A 32 -7.28 -1.30 -3.02
N GLU A 33 -7.17 -2.26 -2.09
CA GLU A 33 -7.76 -2.09 -0.76
C GLU A 33 -6.92 -1.04 -0.02
N PRO A 34 -7.43 0.18 0.25
CA PRO A 34 -6.72 1.13 1.09
C PRO A 34 -6.53 0.45 2.44
N LYS A 35 -5.27 0.12 2.75
CA LYS A 35 -4.95 -0.48 4.05
C LYS A 35 -5.51 0.45 5.13
N PRO A 36 -6.18 -0.07 6.17
CA PRO A 36 -6.70 0.74 7.26
C PRO A 36 -5.55 1.18 8.17
N GLY A 37 -4.68 2.04 7.64
CA GLY A 37 -3.68 2.79 8.38
C GLY A 37 -4.13 4.24 8.34
N LYS A 38 -4.39 4.80 9.51
CA LYS A 38 -4.80 6.18 9.75
C LYS A 38 -3.99 7.12 8.83
N GLU A 39 -4.62 7.64 7.77
CA GLU A 39 -4.01 8.53 6.78
C GLU A 39 -3.25 9.63 7.52
N LEU A 40 -1.97 9.82 7.19
CA LEU A 40 -1.16 10.93 7.69
C LEU A 40 -1.60 12.29 7.12
N GLY A 41 -2.86 12.40 6.68
CA GLY A 41 -3.39 13.52 5.92
C GLY A 41 -2.64 13.70 4.59
N ASP A 42 -2.37 14.95 4.22
CA ASP A 42 -1.68 15.31 2.98
C ASP A 42 -0.25 14.74 2.85
N LEU A 43 0.37 14.38 3.97
CA LEU A 43 1.68 13.71 3.95
C LEU A 43 1.58 12.31 3.33
N ASP A 44 0.44 11.65 3.48
CA ASP A 44 0.23 10.27 3.03
C ASP A 44 0.34 10.15 1.52
N ASP A 45 -0.40 10.98 0.77
CA ASP A 45 -0.32 11.09 -0.68
C ASP A 45 1.10 11.45 -1.14
N ALA A 46 1.77 12.34 -0.40
CA ALA A 46 3.10 12.81 -0.73
C ALA A 46 4.16 11.71 -0.60
N LEU A 47 3.98 10.79 0.36
CA LEU A 47 4.83 9.61 0.54
C LEU A 47 4.59 8.57 -0.55
N GLU A 48 3.36 8.42 -1.07
CA GLU A 48 3.08 7.44 -2.14
C GLU A 48 3.78 7.77 -3.46
N VAL A 49 3.90 9.06 -3.78
CA VAL A 49 4.50 9.53 -5.04
C VAL A 49 6.01 9.75 -4.94
N GLN A 50 6.58 9.62 -3.74
CA GLN A 50 8.00 9.81 -3.51
C GLN A 50 8.82 8.64 -4.09
N ASP A 51 10.06 8.93 -4.50
CA ASP A 51 11.03 7.93 -4.92
C ASP A 51 11.65 7.22 -3.69
N TYR A 52 11.88 5.91 -3.82
CA TYR A 52 12.47 5.06 -2.78
C TYR A 52 13.69 4.32 -3.33
N PRO A 53 14.73 4.05 -2.51
CA PRO A 53 14.80 4.27 -1.06
C PRO A 53 15.05 5.73 -0.66
N THR A 54 14.52 6.12 0.51
CA THR A 54 14.71 7.46 1.12
C THR A 54 15.25 7.34 2.53
N THR A 55 15.62 8.46 3.15
CA THR A 55 16.10 8.49 4.53
C THR A 55 15.31 9.43 5.42
N THR A 56 15.39 9.25 6.74
CA THR A 56 14.75 10.16 7.72
C THR A 56 15.16 11.61 7.50
N GLU A 57 16.44 11.88 7.23
CA GLU A 57 16.92 13.24 6.96
C GLU A 57 16.33 13.80 5.66
N GLN A 58 16.25 13.01 4.59
CA GLN A 58 15.64 13.46 3.33
C GLN A 58 14.14 13.70 3.48
N LEU A 59 13.46 12.88 4.30
CA LEU A 59 12.05 13.05 4.63
C LEU A 59 11.83 14.33 5.45
N ALA A 60 12.66 14.60 6.45
CA ALA A 60 12.59 15.83 7.23
C ALA A 60 12.92 17.07 6.37
N GLU A 61 13.85 16.97 5.43
CA GLU A 61 14.19 18.08 4.53
C GLU A 61 13.07 18.37 3.52
N ASN A 62 12.49 17.34 2.89
CA ASN A 62 11.45 17.53 1.88
C ASN A 62 10.04 17.71 2.46
N TYR A 63 9.76 17.04 3.59
CA TYR A 63 8.43 16.92 4.17
C TYR A 63 8.36 17.36 5.64
N GLY A 64 9.41 17.96 6.19
CA GLY A 64 9.46 18.40 7.60
C GLY A 64 8.37 19.40 7.98
N ASP A 65 7.96 20.25 7.04
CA ASP A 65 6.89 21.23 7.20
C ASP A 65 5.46 20.61 7.24
N TYR A 66 5.31 19.32 6.89
CA TYR A 66 3.99 18.69 6.89
C TYR A 66 3.52 18.45 8.32
N GLU A 67 2.28 18.84 8.61
CA GLU A 67 1.68 18.61 9.91
C GLU A 67 1.04 17.22 9.97
N VAL A 68 1.42 16.43 10.98
CA VAL A 68 0.83 15.13 11.27
C VAL A 68 0.01 15.18 12.56
N GLU A 69 -1.14 14.51 12.54
CA GLU A 69 -2.01 14.43 13.71
C GLU A 69 -1.40 13.50 14.76
N THR A 70 -1.01 14.07 15.91
CA THR A 70 -0.50 13.30 17.06
C THR A 70 -1.51 13.25 18.21
N GLN A 71 -1.28 12.38 19.19
CA GLN A 71 -2.10 12.34 20.42
C GLN A 71 -2.12 13.69 21.17
N GLY A 72 -1.10 14.53 20.99
CA GLY A 72 -1.00 15.87 21.59
C GLY A 72 -1.49 17.00 20.69
N GLY A 73 -2.13 16.70 19.55
CA GLY A 73 -2.48 17.64 18.50
C GLY A 73 -1.56 17.55 17.29
N TRP A 74 -1.71 18.50 16.36
CA TRP A 74 -0.92 18.58 15.13
C TRP A 74 0.53 18.97 15.44
N LYS A 75 1.48 18.28 14.82
CA LYS A 75 2.91 18.56 14.93
C LYS A 75 3.59 18.43 13.58
N PRO A 76 4.64 19.23 13.31
CA PRO A 76 5.42 19.07 12.10
C PRO A 76 6.15 17.72 12.10
N LEU A 77 6.28 17.13 10.91
CA LEU A 77 6.98 15.86 10.72
C LEU A 77 8.43 15.94 11.21
N ASP A 78 9.09 17.07 11.00
CA ASP A 78 10.46 17.31 11.50
C ASP A 78 10.56 17.10 13.01
N GLU A 79 9.59 17.61 13.80
CA GLU A 79 9.58 17.44 15.26
C GLU A 79 9.31 15.97 15.65
N VAL A 80 8.46 15.27 14.90
CA VAL A 80 8.17 13.86 15.15
C VAL A 80 9.40 12.99 14.84
N LEU A 81 10.12 13.31 13.77
CA LEU A 81 11.31 12.60 13.32
C LEU A 81 12.60 13.07 14.01
N ALA A 82 12.60 14.18 14.74
CA ALA A 82 13.79 14.66 15.47
C ALA A 82 14.32 13.65 16.52
N SER A 83 13.46 12.73 16.97
CA SER A 83 13.84 11.64 17.88
C SER A 83 14.28 10.35 17.16
N VAL A 84 14.20 10.33 15.84
CA VAL A 84 14.50 9.20 14.98
C VAL A 84 15.88 9.41 14.36
N ASP A 85 16.78 8.45 14.55
CA ASP A 85 18.06 8.44 13.84
C ASP A 85 17.86 8.36 12.32
N ASN A 86 18.90 8.71 11.56
CA ASN A 86 18.87 8.60 10.11
C ASN A 86 18.77 7.12 9.69
N GLU A 87 17.56 6.69 9.34
CA GLU A 87 17.18 5.33 8.95
C GLU A 87 16.78 5.35 7.47
N ILE A 88 16.97 4.22 6.78
CA ILE A 88 16.65 4.08 5.36
C ILE A 88 15.30 3.38 5.25
N TYR A 89 14.41 3.94 4.44
CA TYR A 89 13.09 3.42 4.16
C TYR A 89 13.03 2.97 2.71
N ASP A 90 12.55 1.75 2.49
CA ASP A 90 12.43 1.14 1.16
C ASP A 90 11.06 1.39 0.52
N SER A 91 10.08 1.90 1.29
CA SER A 91 8.70 2.11 0.84
C SER A 91 7.93 3.11 1.71
N ALA A 92 6.83 3.66 1.19
CA ALA A 92 5.93 4.55 1.92
C ALA A 92 5.32 3.91 3.17
N ASP A 93 4.98 2.62 3.09
CA ASP A 93 4.46 1.83 4.21
C ASP A 93 5.45 1.83 5.40
N ASP A 94 6.76 1.72 5.10
CA ASP A 94 7.83 1.71 6.11
C ASP A 94 7.94 3.07 6.84
N VAL A 95 7.83 4.16 6.08
CA VAL A 95 7.79 5.53 6.63
C VAL A 95 6.53 5.74 7.48
N ARG A 96 5.36 5.34 6.96
CA ARG A 96 4.07 5.45 7.65
C ARG A 96 4.09 4.74 8.99
N ASP A 97 4.52 3.48 9.00
CA ASP A 97 4.60 2.67 10.22
C ASP A 97 5.59 3.29 11.23
N ARG A 98 6.70 3.86 10.75
CA ARG A 98 7.65 4.59 11.61
C ARG A 98 7.00 5.80 12.27
N ILE A 99 6.32 6.65 11.50
CA ILE A 99 5.68 7.87 11.99
C ILE A 99 4.59 7.51 13.01
N GLN A 100 3.75 6.53 12.69
CA GLN A 100 2.71 6.05 13.61
C GLN A 100 3.31 5.51 14.92
N ARG A 101 4.43 4.79 14.85
CA ARG A 101 5.15 4.37 16.06
C ARG A 101 5.63 5.55 16.89
N GLN A 102 6.12 6.64 16.29
CA GLN A 102 6.51 7.83 17.07
C GLN A 102 5.31 8.54 17.70
N ILE A 103 4.20 8.66 16.98
CA ILE A 103 2.97 9.30 17.48
C ILE A 103 2.37 8.51 18.65
N ASN A 104 2.38 7.18 18.57
CA ASN A 104 1.81 6.28 19.57
C ASN A 104 2.73 6.02 20.77
N ARG A 105 4.01 6.41 20.71
CA ARG A 105 5.03 6.10 21.75
C ARG A 105 4.95 6.98 23.01
N ARG A 106 4.00 7.92 23.11
CA ARG A 106 3.91 8.86 24.24
C ARG A 106 2.95 8.44 25.34
#